data_AF-A0A7Z0MUQ9-F1
#
_entry.id   AF-A0A7Z0MUQ9-F1
#
_cell.length_a   1.000
_cell.length_b   1.000
_cell.length_c   1.000
_cell.angle_alpha   90.00
_cell.angle_beta   90.00
_cell.angle_gamma   90.00
#
_symmetry.space_group_name_H-M   'P 1'
#
loop_
_entity.id
_entity.type
_entity.pdbx_description
1 polymer ?
#
loop_
_entity_poly.entity_id
_entity_poly.type
_entity_poly.pdbx_seq_one_letter_code
_entity_poly.pdbx_strand_id
1 'polypeptide(L)'
;MNRRHFITAVSAGALLTIVAGCKTEPDGEKFLGYWKSDSKYDPDAIHITRNGDSFLFTLVTKDPFGGGYQTHKLPGKLDDSDNILAVGDKRVAYDESADLIVSGQMKAHRATEADYQAIAKQASTKP
;
A
#
# COMPACT_ATOMS: atom_id res chain seq x y z
N MET A 1 -54.41 47.89 0.65
CA MET A 1 -53.49 46.95 1.34
C MET A 1 -52.28 46.70 0.45
N ASN A 2 -51.10 47.10 0.95
CA ASN A 2 -49.78 46.87 0.36
C ASN A 2 -49.47 45.37 0.22
N ARG A 3 -48.82 44.95 -0.88
CA ARG A 3 -47.60 44.12 -0.83
C ARG A 3 -46.69 44.47 -2.01
N ARG A 4 -45.47 44.92 -1.68
CA ARG A 4 -44.44 45.42 -2.58
C ARG A 4 -43.65 44.24 -3.17
N HIS A 5 -43.28 44.35 -4.43
CA HIS A 5 -42.29 43.49 -5.07
C HIS A 5 -40.90 43.83 -4.52
N PHE A 6 -40.16 42.81 -4.10
CA PHE A 6 -38.70 42.88 -4.01
C PHE A 6 -38.14 41.64 -4.71
N ILE A 7 -37.67 41.86 -5.93
CA ILE A 7 -36.75 40.96 -6.62
C ILE A 7 -35.36 41.41 -6.18
N THR A 8 -34.64 40.52 -5.52
CA THR A 8 -33.19 40.67 -5.34
C THR A 8 -32.54 39.45 -5.95
N ALA A 9 -31.97 39.65 -7.13
CA ALA A 9 -31.09 38.72 -7.81
C ALA A 9 -29.65 39.10 -7.48
N VAL A 10 -28.83 38.15 -7.03
CA VAL A 10 -27.38 37.99 -7.29
C VAL A 10 -27.07 36.53 -6.91
N SER A 11 -27.17 35.55 -7.82
CA SER A 11 -26.10 35.02 -8.67
C SER A 11 -24.79 34.68 -7.93
N ALA A 12 -24.57 33.39 -7.67
CA ALA A 12 -23.26 32.77 -7.80
C ALA A 12 -23.47 31.27 -8.02
N GLY A 13 -23.52 30.88 -9.29
CA GLY A 13 -23.24 29.51 -9.66
C GLY A 13 -21.81 29.21 -9.26
N ALA A 14 -21.62 28.20 -8.43
CA ALA A 14 -20.45 27.35 -8.49
C ALA A 14 -20.98 25.95 -8.74
N LEU A 15 -20.85 25.57 -10.00
CA LEU A 15 -21.07 24.25 -10.54
C LEU A 15 -20.57 23.20 -9.53
N LEU A 16 -21.44 22.27 -9.14
CA LEU A 16 -20.97 20.95 -8.76
C LEU A 16 -20.31 20.39 -10.01
N THR A 17 -19.03 20.69 -10.20
CA THR A 17 -18.16 19.92 -11.07
C THR A 17 -18.04 18.56 -10.39
N ILE A 18 -19.03 17.72 -10.64
CA ILE A 18 -18.86 16.29 -10.61
C ILE A 18 -17.83 16.06 -11.72
N VAL A 19 -16.55 16.08 -11.35
CA VAL A 19 -15.46 15.67 -12.21
C VAL A 19 -15.64 14.16 -12.39
N ALA A 20 -16.55 13.80 -13.31
CA ALA A 20 -16.46 12.55 -14.05
C ALA A 20 -15.20 12.68 -14.92
N GLY A 21 -14.03 12.44 -14.31
CA GLY A 21 -12.76 12.71 -14.97
C GLY A 21 -11.50 12.54 -14.13
N CYS A 22 -11.52 11.88 -12.98
CA CYS A 22 -10.30 11.36 -12.34
C CYS A 22 -10.62 10.01 -11.68
N LYS A 23 -10.87 8.98 -12.49
CA LYS A 23 -10.41 7.64 -12.07
C LYS A 23 -8.90 7.63 -12.30
N THR A 24 -8.17 8.41 -11.50
CA THR A 24 -6.82 8.02 -11.16
C THR A 24 -7.06 6.76 -10.35
N GLU A 25 -6.74 5.58 -10.88
CA GLU A 25 -6.56 4.41 -10.02
C GLU A 25 -5.77 4.90 -8.81
N PRO A 26 -6.24 4.70 -7.57
CA PRO A 26 -5.62 5.33 -6.43
C PRO A 26 -4.12 5.02 -6.45
N ASP A 27 -3.30 6.07 -6.51
CA ASP A 27 -1.85 5.98 -6.67
C ASP A 27 -1.31 4.80 -5.84
N GLY A 28 -0.68 3.83 -6.51
CA GLY A 28 -0.02 2.67 -5.90
C GLY A 28 -0.90 1.49 -5.43
N GLU A 29 -2.15 1.36 -5.87
CA GLU A 29 -2.99 0.19 -5.51
C GLU A 29 -2.39 -1.16 -5.88
N LYS A 30 -1.59 -1.21 -6.94
CA LYS A 30 -0.83 -2.40 -7.36
C LYS A 30 0.00 -3.02 -6.24
N PHE A 31 0.50 -2.23 -5.29
CA PHE A 31 1.29 -2.73 -4.16
C PHE A 31 0.43 -3.41 -3.09
N LEU A 32 -0.87 -3.13 -3.02
CA LEU A 32 -1.71 -3.59 -1.93
C LEU A 32 -1.87 -5.11 -1.93
N GLY A 33 -1.96 -5.68 -0.73
CA GLY A 33 -2.16 -7.10 -0.52
C GLY A 33 -0.93 -7.82 0.02
N TYR A 34 -0.90 -9.13 -0.19
CA TYR A 34 0.09 -10.03 0.39
C TYR A 34 1.12 -10.45 -0.65
N TRP A 35 2.37 -10.52 -0.21
CA TRP A 35 3.50 -10.94 -1.04
C TRP A 35 4.36 -11.94 -0.29
N LYS A 36 4.99 -12.86 -1.02
CA LYS A 36 5.90 -13.86 -0.48
C LYS A 36 7.18 -13.89 -1.30
N SER A 37 8.32 -13.87 -0.63
CA SER A 37 9.60 -13.98 -1.31
C SER A 37 9.85 -15.37 -1.91
N ASP A 38 10.72 -15.44 -2.92
CA ASP A 38 11.10 -16.67 -3.61
C ASP A 38 12.00 -17.63 -2.80
N SER A 39 12.31 -17.29 -1.55
CA SER A 39 13.17 -18.14 -0.71
C SER A 39 12.45 -19.44 -0.37
N LYS A 40 13.09 -20.57 -0.70
CA LYS A 40 12.56 -21.92 -0.45
C LYS A 40 12.57 -22.28 1.04
N TYR A 41 13.57 -21.81 1.78
CA TYR A 41 13.82 -22.25 3.15
C TYR A 41 13.30 -21.25 4.18
N ASP A 42 13.53 -19.97 3.93
CA ASP A 42 13.17 -18.90 4.82
C ASP A 42 12.46 -17.79 4.02
N PRO A 43 11.19 -18.01 3.61
CA PRO A 43 10.44 -17.02 2.87
C PRO A 43 10.02 -15.85 3.76
N ASP A 44 10.37 -14.65 3.32
CA ASP A 44 9.76 -13.42 3.81
C ASP A 44 8.29 -13.32 3.39
N ALA A 45 7.44 -12.84 4.29
CA ALA A 45 6.05 -12.50 4.01
C ALA A 45 5.82 -11.01 4.19
N ILE A 46 5.13 -10.38 3.24
CA ILE A 46 4.91 -8.95 3.22
C ILE A 46 3.41 -8.70 3.11
N HIS A 47 2.90 -7.73 3.87
CA HIS A 47 1.56 -7.23 3.75
C HIS A 47 1.58 -5.71 3.62
N ILE A 48 1.05 -5.20 2.51
CA ILE A 48 0.98 -3.77 2.22
C ILE A 48 -0.48 -3.33 2.28
N THR A 49 -0.76 -2.35 3.15
CA THR A 49 -2.10 -1.79 3.34
C THR A 49 -2.10 -0.28 3.19
N ARG A 50 -3.27 0.30 2.92
CA ARG A 50 -3.45 1.76 2.97
C ARG A 50 -3.35 2.26 4.40
N ASN A 51 -2.69 3.40 4.59
CA ASN A 51 -2.57 4.13 5.84
C ASN A 51 -2.77 5.64 5.58
N GLY A 52 -4.03 6.05 5.41
CA GLY A 52 -4.39 7.39 4.93
C GLY A 52 -3.84 7.62 3.52
N ASP A 53 -3.11 8.72 3.33
CA ASP A 53 -2.45 9.07 2.06
C ASP A 53 -1.14 8.29 1.84
N SER A 54 -0.80 7.38 2.74
CA SER A 54 0.43 6.58 2.72
C SER A 54 0.11 5.08 2.74
N PHE A 55 1.16 4.27 2.87
CA PHE A 55 1.08 2.82 2.97
C PHE A 55 1.68 2.35 4.29
N LEU A 56 1.21 1.22 4.79
CA LEU A 56 1.85 0.48 5.86
C LEU A 56 2.42 -0.81 5.28
N PHE A 57 3.75 -0.91 5.31
CA PHE A 57 4.50 -2.07 4.87
C PHE A 57 4.83 -2.94 6.08
N THR A 58 4.17 -4.10 6.19
CA THR A 58 4.46 -5.07 7.25
C THR A 58 5.31 -6.19 6.67
N LEU A 59 6.54 -6.32 7.15
CA LEU A 59 7.48 -7.37 6.77
C LEU A 59 7.60 -8.39 7.89
N VAL A 60 7.44 -9.66 7.55
CA VAL A 60 7.80 -10.79 8.39
C VAL A 60 9.00 -11.48 7.77
N THR A 61 10.14 -11.42 8.45
CA THR A 61 11.40 -11.98 7.96
C THR A 61 12.17 -12.66 9.09
N LYS A 62 13.10 -13.54 8.75
CA LYS A 62 13.91 -14.26 9.73
C LYS A 62 15.07 -13.39 10.21
N ASP A 63 15.34 -13.43 11.51
CA ASP A 63 16.48 -12.73 12.09
C ASP A 63 17.81 -13.27 11.50
N PRO A 64 18.65 -12.42 10.88
CA PRO A 64 19.87 -12.86 10.21
C PRO A 64 21.00 -13.26 11.18
N PHE A 65 20.88 -12.94 12.47
CA PHE A 65 21.91 -13.17 13.49
C PHE A 65 21.61 -14.37 14.40
N GLY A 66 20.62 -15.18 14.03
CA GLY A 66 20.21 -16.35 14.81
C GLY A 66 19.02 -16.02 15.69
N GLY A 67 17.84 -16.13 15.10
CA GLY A 67 16.57 -15.96 15.79
C GLY A 67 15.41 -16.56 15.00
N GLY A 68 14.20 -16.41 15.54
CA GLY A 68 12.97 -16.73 14.83
C GLY A 68 12.59 -15.64 13.83
N TYR A 69 11.39 -15.74 13.27
CA TYR A 69 10.82 -14.66 12.48
C TYR A 69 10.50 -13.45 13.36
N GLN A 70 10.63 -12.26 12.77
CA GLN A 70 10.30 -10.98 13.36
C GLN A 70 9.38 -10.21 12.44
N THR A 71 8.51 -9.41 13.04
CA THR A 71 7.58 -8.53 12.32
C THR A 71 8.07 -7.09 12.41
N HIS A 72 8.30 -6.47 11.26
CA HIS A 72 8.66 -5.06 11.14
C HIS A 72 7.53 -4.31 10.44
N LYS A 73 7.12 -3.17 11.01
CA LYS A 73 6.13 -2.28 10.41
C LYS A 73 6.84 -1.00 10.00
N LEU A 74 6.79 -0.71 8.71
CA LEU A 74 7.48 0.43 8.12
C LEU A 74 6.46 1.30 7.38
N PRO A 75 6.51 2.63 7.53
CA PRO A 75 5.72 3.51 6.69
C PRO A 75 6.23 3.44 5.25
N GLY A 76 5.30 3.34 4.31
CA GLY A 76 5.55 3.39 2.88
C GLY A 76 4.93 4.65 2.27
N LYS A 77 5.62 5.27 1.32
CA LYS A 77 5.07 6.36 0.50
C LYS A 77 5.38 6.09 -0.95
N LEU A 78 4.49 6.48 -1.84
CA LEU A 78 4.84 6.48 -3.25
C LEU A 78 5.90 7.55 -3.48
N ASP A 79 6.88 7.17 -4.28
CA ASP A 79 7.85 8.09 -4.82
C ASP A 79 7.23 8.86 -5.99
N ASP A 80 7.99 9.79 -6.61
CA ASP A 80 7.52 10.56 -7.77
C ASP A 80 7.21 9.67 -9.00
N SER A 81 7.52 8.38 -8.91
CA SER A 81 7.15 7.34 -9.87
C SER A 81 6.11 6.40 -9.25
N ASP A 82 4.96 6.26 -9.90
CA ASP A 82 3.84 5.41 -9.44
C ASP A 82 4.21 3.93 -9.24
N ASN A 83 5.34 3.50 -9.82
CA ASN A 83 5.90 2.14 -9.75
C ASN A 83 6.90 1.92 -8.61
N ILE A 84 7.13 2.90 -7.73
CA ILE A 84 8.09 2.79 -6.64
C ILE A 84 7.43 3.19 -5.32
N LEU A 85 7.46 2.29 -4.35
CA LEU A 85 7.13 2.54 -2.97
C LEU A 85 8.42 2.74 -2.15
N ALA A 86 8.64 3.94 -1.63
CA ALA A 86 9.69 4.24 -0.67
C ALA A 86 9.26 3.74 0.73
N VAL A 87 10.05 2.83 1.31
CA VAL A 87 9.80 2.19 2.61
C VAL A 87 11.04 2.32 3.48
N GLY A 88 11.04 3.27 4.41
CA GLY A 88 12.26 3.67 5.13
C GLY A 88 13.36 4.09 4.14
N ASP A 89 14.54 3.47 4.24
CA ASP A 89 15.68 3.72 3.33
C ASP A 89 15.66 2.82 2.06
N LYS A 90 14.60 2.03 1.86
CA LYS A 90 14.47 1.08 0.75
C LYS A 90 13.47 1.58 -0.29
N ARG A 91 13.72 1.23 -1.56
CA ARG A 91 12.80 1.44 -2.67
C ARG A 91 12.27 0.08 -3.12
N VAL A 92 10.96 -0.09 -3.07
CA VAL A 92 10.24 -1.29 -3.51
C VAL A 92 9.61 -0.97 -4.87
N ALA A 93 10.18 -1.52 -5.93
CA ALA A 93 9.64 -1.38 -7.27
C ALA A 93 8.58 -2.45 -7.53
N TYR A 94 7.53 -2.12 -8.28
CA TYR A 94 6.58 -3.11 -8.80
C TYR A 94 6.93 -3.46 -10.25
N ASP A 95 6.99 -4.76 -10.54
CA ASP A 95 7.10 -5.29 -11.89
C ASP A 95 5.72 -5.79 -12.34
N GLU A 96 5.08 -5.01 -13.21
CA GLU A 96 3.75 -5.29 -13.75
C GLU A 96 3.72 -6.57 -14.59
N SER A 97 4.83 -6.92 -15.26
CA SER A 97 4.87 -8.05 -16.18
C SER A 97 4.91 -9.41 -15.48
N ALA A 98 5.48 -9.43 -14.27
CA ALA A 98 5.67 -10.63 -13.49
C ALA A 98 4.83 -10.68 -12.20
N ASP A 99 4.03 -9.63 -11.92
CA ASP A 99 3.24 -9.46 -10.69
C ASP A 99 4.09 -9.70 -9.43
N LEU A 100 5.21 -8.98 -9.34
CA LEU A 100 6.14 -9.08 -8.22
C LEU A 100 6.64 -7.72 -7.76
N ILE A 101 7.06 -7.67 -6.50
CA ILE A 101 7.77 -6.53 -5.93
C ILE A 101 9.26 -6.84 -5.79
N VAL A 102 10.11 -5.86 -6.11
CA VAL A 102 11.57 -5.95 -6.06
C VAL A 102 12.13 -4.91 -5.10
N SER A 103 13.01 -5.32 -4.18
CA SER A 103 13.79 -4.40 -3.35
C SER A 103 15.19 -4.95 -3.14
N GLY A 104 16.18 -4.33 -3.80
CA GLY A 104 17.55 -4.86 -3.82
C GLY A 104 17.60 -6.26 -4.42
N GLN A 105 17.97 -7.27 -3.62
CA GLN A 105 17.99 -8.67 -4.02
C GLN A 105 16.69 -9.43 -3.71
N MET A 106 15.77 -8.83 -2.93
CA MET A 106 14.49 -9.44 -2.59
C MET A 106 13.54 -9.34 -3.77
N LYS A 107 12.98 -10.49 -4.17
CA LYS A 107 11.85 -10.59 -5.09
C LYS A 107 10.72 -11.30 -4.36
N ALA A 108 9.53 -10.71 -4.39
CA ALA A 108 8.36 -11.30 -3.78
C ALA A 108 7.17 -11.27 -4.73
N HIS A 109 6.54 -12.42 -4.91
CA HIS A 109 5.36 -12.60 -5.76
C HIS A 109 4.11 -12.42 -4.95
N ARG A 110 3.01 -12.18 -5.63
CA ARG A 110 1.71 -12.11 -5.00
C ARG A 110 1.38 -13.42 -4.27
N ALA A 111 0.84 -13.29 -3.08
CA ALA A 111 0.53 -14.40 -2.19
C ALA A 111 -0.89 -14.29 -1.63
N THR A 112 -1.36 -15.35 -0.99
CA THR A 112 -2.64 -15.32 -0.28
C THR A 112 -2.45 -14.87 1.17
N GLU A 113 -3.54 -14.44 1.81
CA GLU A 113 -3.53 -14.19 3.26
C GLU A 113 -3.11 -15.45 4.04
N ALA A 114 -3.54 -16.63 3.59
CA ALA A 114 -3.18 -17.89 4.24
C ALA A 114 -1.67 -18.14 4.20
N ASP A 115 -1.01 -17.88 3.07
CA ASP A 115 0.45 -17.98 2.96
C ASP A 115 1.16 -17.00 3.89
N TYR A 116 0.68 -15.75 3.94
CA TYR A 116 1.21 -14.74 4.85
C TYR A 116 1.08 -15.19 6.31
N GLN A 117 -0.10 -15.67 6.71
CA GLN A 117 -0.36 -16.10 8.09
C GLN A 117 0.46 -17.34 8.47
N ALA A 118 0.72 -18.26 7.54
CA ALA A 118 1.56 -19.43 7.79
C ALA A 118 2.99 -19.04 8.22
N ILE A 119 3.51 -17.94 7.69
CA ILE A 119 4.84 -17.39 8.03
C ILE A 119 4.74 -16.47 9.25
N ALA A 120 3.75 -15.56 9.29
CA ALA A 120 3.54 -14.63 10.40
C ALA A 120 3.35 -15.32 11.75
N LYS A 121 2.69 -16.47 11.78
CA LYS A 121 2.56 -17.28 13.00
C LYS A 121 3.91 -17.70 13.56
N GLN A 122 4.90 -17.99 12.72
CA GLN A 122 6.25 -18.36 13.16
C GLN A 122 6.96 -17.22 13.91
N ALA A 123 6.59 -15.97 13.65
CA ALA A 123 7.10 -14.81 14.40
C ALA A 123 6.45 -14.69 15.79
N SER A 124 5.20 -15.14 15.93
CA SER A 124 4.45 -15.08 17.20
C SER A 124 4.75 -16.22 18.16
N THR A 125 5.41 -17.30 17.72
CA THR A 125 5.65 -18.51 18.53
C THR A 125 6.86 -18.41 19.46
N LYS A 126 7.45 -17.23 19.68
CA LYS A 126 8.57 -17.08 20.63
C LYS A 126 8.03 -16.64 22.01
N PRO A 127 8.24 -17.43 23.08
CA PRO A 127 7.92 -17.01 24.46
C PRO A 127 8.82 -15.87 24.95
#